data_AF-A0A965JTD8-F1
#
_entry.id   AF-A0A965JTD8-F1
#
_cell.length_a   1.000
_cell.length_b   1.000
_cell.length_c   1.000
_cell.angle_alpha   90.00
_cell.angle_beta   90.00
_cell.angle_gamma   90.00
#
_symmetry.space_group_name_H-M   'P 1'
#
loop_
_entity.id
_entity.type
_entity.pdbx_description
1 polymer ?
#
loop_
_entity_poly.entity_id
_entity_poly.type
_entity_poly.pdbx_seq_one_letter_code
_entity_poly.pdbx_strand_id
1 'polypeptide(L)'
;HDVGNWIFEQDRIQISNSKIVWDDQRYGNHTHQFQIHKLDLESHLFRHAIELSASTPFSKNLVGLNAQFRHSIFGNAGNWLDWHGQFNWDIQEFEVAKIHQIIELPFKIKDGKISSQGSTDLSGGVAEKTKALLEVQQLHIDWRRLKQELKIAYAQSEINQFLNGQKMTVATPLLQWKVKAQSPLEELKNIAIYWKKAKSISAIEHAGIQAEKIEVSLLEELLNQFPLPQDFHQFNQRFQASGKIRDLDISWHKESKKLPFDIQLPWQKNASYRVGMAFDDINITPYQKNDYSIRNLSGKIQASELGGEIHLGSTHTQLNLLDLTEKSDLYFQEIKGKIHWQRQEKYWSVSAKNLALQLKANGQYTHPLKDKKDKDHLKLSLEIDEANIAGITAYFPKAMSADARNYIRSNLKSGVVRQGKLEIDGHPQWLPFNDKNIGVFTLHLPVSDATAQPQQIPNKKGCGLIFMVFAVS
;
A
#
# COMPACT_ATOMS: atom_id res chain seq x y z
N HIS A 1 46.28 -10.07 -18.86
CA HIS A 1 46.00 -8.76 -18.25
C HIS A 1 44.62 -8.31 -18.70
N ASP A 2 43.77 -7.98 -17.75
CA ASP A 2 42.46 -7.38 -18.04
C ASP A 2 42.68 -6.04 -18.74
N VAL A 3 42.03 -5.81 -19.88
CA VAL A 3 42.13 -4.56 -20.66
C VAL A 3 41.77 -3.37 -19.78
N GLY A 4 40.84 -3.55 -18.84
CA GLY A 4 40.47 -2.50 -17.88
C GLY A 4 41.65 -2.03 -17.03
N ASN A 5 42.45 -2.96 -16.50
CA ASN A 5 43.62 -2.60 -15.69
C ASN A 5 44.66 -1.85 -16.53
N TRP A 6 44.94 -2.32 -17.75
CA TRP A 6 45.92 -1.70 -18.63
C TRP A 6 45.59 -0.24 -18.97
N ILE A 7 44.30 0.08 -19.19
CA ILE A 7 43.84 1.45 -19.47
C ILE A 7 44.21 2.40 -18.32
N PHE A 8 44.00 1.98 -17.08
CA PHE A 8 44.22 2.81 -15.89
C PHE A 8 45.68 2.81 -15.39
N GLU A 9 46.51 1.89 -15.87
CA GLU A 9 47.96 1.93 -15.67
C GLU A 9 48.64 3.04 -16.49
N GLN A 10 47.97 3.60 -17.50
CA GLN A 10 48.52 4.70 -18.28
C GLN A 10 48.35 6.03 -17.55
N ASP A 11 49.45 6.79 -17.40
CA ASP A 11 49.44 8.13 -16.79
C ASP A 11 48.48 9.08 -17.53
N ARG A 12 48.40 8.95 -18.86
CA ARG A 12 47.51 9.76 -19.68
C ARG A 12 47.09 9.03 -20.95
N ILE A 13 45.80 9.07 -21.26
CA ILE A 13 45.26 8.66 -22.56
C ILE A 13 44.43 9.82 -23.10
N GLN A 14 44.74 10.25 -24.32
CA GLN A 14 43.94 11.24 -25.05
C GLN A 14 43.52 10.65 -26.38
N ILE A 15 42.22 10.57 -26.59
CA ILE A 15 41.62 10.11 -27.85
C ILE A 15 40.67 11.20 -28.34
N SER A 16 40.81 11.56 -29.61
CA SER A 16 39.99 12.59 -30.23
C SER A 16 39.51 12.11 -31.59
N ASN A 17 38.21 12.25 -31.85
CA ASN A 17 37.57 11.90 -33.12
C ASN A 17 37.87 10.47 -33.62
N SER A 18 37.86 9.49 -32.71
CA SER A 18 38.12 8.09 -33.05
C SER A 18 36.85 7.28 -33.19
N LYS A 19 36.88 6.29 -34.07
CA LYS A 19 35.79 5.34 -34.28
C LYS A 19 36.11 4.01 -33.61
N ILE A 20 35.21 3.54 -32.75
CA ILE A 20 35.24 2.20 -32.18
C ILE A 20 34.15 1.38 -32.86
N VAL A 21 34.55 0.24 -33.44
CA VAL A 21 33.63 -0.74 -33.99
C VAL A 21 33.67 -1.95 -33.06
N TRP A 22 32.57 -2.20 -32.38
CA TRP A 22 32.41 -3.35 -31.49
C TRP A 22 31.60 -4.42 -32.20
N ASP A 23 32.25 -5.54 -32.50
CA ASP A 23 31.61 -6.75 -33.00
C ASP A 23 31.19 -7.64 -31.82
N ASP A 24 29.89 -7.66 -31.49
CA ASP A 24 29.35 -8.46 -30.40
C ASP A 24 28.99 -9.87 -30.87
N GLN A 25 29.91 -10.81 -30.63
CA GLN A 25 29.73 -12.23 -30.94
C GLN A 25 28.94 -13.01 -29.87
N ARG A 26 28.57 -12.36 -28.77
CA ARG A 26 27.82 -12.98 -27.66
C ARG A 26 26.32 -12.91 -27.90
N TYR A 27 25.83 -11.78 -28.42
CA TYR A 27 24.40 -11.53 -28.61
C TYR A 27 24.09 -11.27 -30.08
N GLY A 28 23.98 -12.34 -30.88
CA GLY A 28 23.38 -12.26 -32.22
C GLY A 28 24.23 -11.59 -33.30
N ASN A 29 25.55 -11.47 -33.13
CA ASN A 29 26.49 -10.89 -34.11
C ASN A 29 26.09 -9.47 -34.55
N HIS A 30 25.86 -8.58 -33.58
CA HIS A 30 25.61 -7.17 -33.86
C HIS A 30 26.92 -6.39 -33.91
N THR A 31 27.08 -5.55 -34.94
CA THR A 31 28.18 -4.59 -34.98
C THR A 31 27.69 -3.21 -34.52
N HIS A 32 28.27 -2.70 -33.44
CA HIS A 32 27.98 -1.39 -32.89
C HIS A 32 29.10 -0.41 -33.24
N GLN A 33 28.74 0.79 -33.67
CA GLN A 33 29.70 1.85 -34.00
C GLN A 33 29.57 2.99 -33.00
N PHE A 34 30.66 3.30 -32.32
CA PHE A 34 30.78 4.43 -31.40
C PHE A 34 31.77 5.43 -31.98
N GLN A 35 31.42 6.71 -31.92
CA GLN A 35 32.32 7.80 -32.29
C GLN A 35 32.75 8.50 -31.00
N ILE A 36 34.01 8.32 -30.61
CA ILE A 36 34.62 9.04 -29.48
C ILE A 36 35.06 10.41 -29.99
N HIS A 37 34.36 11.46 -29.57
CA HIS A 37 34.74 12.83 -29.90
C HIS A 37 35.88 13.30 -29.03
N LYS A 38 35.79 13.00 -27.72
CA LYS A 38 36.80 13.31 -26.72
C LYS A 38 36.84 12.20 -25.68
N LEU A 39 38.03 11.71 -25.38
CA LEU A 39 38.32 10.92 -24.19
C LEU A 39 39.65 11.42 -23.63
N ASP A 40 39.60 12.05 -22.48
CA ASP A 40 40.76 12.41 -21.67
C ASP A 40 40.73 11.56 -20.40
N LEU A 41 41.73 10.71 -20.25
CA LEU A 41 42.01 9.97 -19.02
C LEU A 41 43.35 10.46 -18.47
N GLU A 42 43.34 10.87 -17.21
CA GLU A 42 44.55 11.16 -16.45
C GLU A 42 44.60 10.24 -15.23
N SER A 43 45.71 9.53 -15.07
CA SER A 43 45.93 8.63 -13.95
C SER A 43 47.16 9.09 -13.17
N HIS A 44 47.06 9.09 -11.85
CA HIS A 44 48.19 9.36 -10.96
C HIS A 44 48.12 8.42 -9.76
N LEU A 45 49.04 7.45 -9.73
CA LEU A 45 49.05 6.36 -8.75
C LEU A 45 47.71 5.60 -8.78
N PHE A 46 46.89 5.77 -7.74
CA PHE A 46 45.59 5.12 -7.57
C PHE A 46 44.42 6.03 -7.90
N ARG A 47 44.66 7.25 -8.41
CA ARG A 47 43.64 8.25 -8.74
C ARG A 47 43.48 8.37 -10.24
N HIS A 48 42.24 8.52 -10.70
CA HIS A 48 41.89 8.66 -12.10
C HIS A 48 40.88 9.78 -12.28
N ALA A 49 41.06 10.55 -13.34
CA ALA A 49 40.09 11.50 -13.86
C ALA A 49 39.76 11.12 -15.31
N ILE A 50 38.47 11.04 -15.64
CA ILE A 50 37.97 10.71 -16.97
C ILE A 50 37.02 11.79 -17.44
N GLU A 51 37.18 12.25 -18.66
CA GLU A 51 36.18 13.01 -19.41
C GLU A 51 35.95 12.32 -20.75
N LEU A 52 34.71 11.90 -21.00
CA LEU A 52 34.29 11.18 -22.20
C LEU A 52 33.10 11.89 -22.84
N SER A 53 33.21 12.14 -24.14
CA SER A 53 32.10 12.56 -25.01
C SER A 53 32.06 11.65 -26.24
N ALA A 54 30.93 10.98 -26.44
CA ALA A 54 30.78 10.01 -27.52
C ALA A 54 29.40 10.03 -28.17
N SER A 55 29.34 9.79 -29.48
CA SER A 55 28.10 9.37 -30.16
C SER A 55 27.99 7.86 -30.08
N THR A 56 26.79 7.37 -29.73
CA THR A 56 26.50 5.95 -29.58
C THR A 56 25.44 5.53 -30.62
N PRO A 57 25.33 4.24 -30.98
CA PRO A 57 24.27 3.78 -31.89
C PRO A 57 22.86 3.84 -31.25
N PHE A 58 22.81 4.18 -29.96
CA PHE A 58 21.62 4.16 -29.11
C PHE A 58 21.12 5.57 -28.77
N SER A 59 21.84 6.64 -29.11
CA SER A 59 21.36 8.02 -28.89
C SER A 59 21.70 8.88 -30.11
N LYS A 60 20.82 9.84 -30.40
CA LYS A 60 21.06 10.86 -31.43
C LYS A 60 22.03 11.94 -30.95
N ASN A 61 22.10 12.16 -29.64
CA ASN A 61 22.91 13.21 -29.03
C ASN A 61 24.22 12.63 -28.50
N LEU A 62 25.14 13.52 -28.12
CA LEU A 62 26.37 13.13 -27.44
C LEU A 62 26.03 12.61 -26.04
N VAL A 63 26.65 11.49 -25.68
CA VAL A 63 26.70 11.00 -24.31
C VAL A 63 27.93 11.61 -23.65
N GLY A 64 27.73 12.24 -22.50
CA GLY A 64 28.77 12.81 -21.66
C GLY A 64 28.96 11.97 -20.40
N LEU A 65 30.21 11.69 -20.05
CA LEU A 65 30.59 11.09 -18.78
C LEU A 65 31.82 11.82 -18.23
N ASN A 66 31.77 12.18 -16.95
CA ASN A 66 32.90 12.74 -16.23
C ASN A 66 33.06 11.99 -14.91
N ALA A 67 34.27 11.56 -14.58
CA ALA A 67 34.51 10.84 -13.33
C ALA A 67 35.82 11.28 -12.69
N GLN A 68 35.83 11.32 -11.36
CA GLN A 68 37.03 11.47 -10.54
C GLN A 68 36.98 10.43 -9.43
N PHE A 69 37.88 9.46 -9.47
CA PHE A 69 37.85 8.34 -8.54
C PHE A 69 39.23 7.82 -8.20
N ARG A 70 39.27 6.96 -7.19
CA ARG A 70 40.42 6.14 -6.84
C ARG A 70 40.03 4.68 -6.72
N HIS A 71 40.95 3.77 -7.03
CA HIS A 71 40.78 2.37 -6.63
C HIS A 71 41.49 2.07 -5.31
N SER A 72 41.18 0.93 -4.71
CA SER A 72 41.87 0.41 -3.51
C SER A 72 43.35 0.19 -3.80
N ILE A 73 44.23 0.44 -2.81
CA ILE A 73 45.70 0.35 -2.94
C ILE A 73 46.17 -1.04 -3.41
N PHE A 74 45.45 -2.10 -3.03
CA PHE A 74 45.68 -3.49 -3.44
C PHE A 74 44.58 -4.04 -4.34
N GLY A 75 43.70 -3.16 -4.85
CA GLY A 75 42.60 -3.52 -5.73
C GLY A 75 42.99 -3.41 -7.20
N ASN A 76 42.05 -3.79 -8.07
CA ASN A 76 42.25 -3.72 -9.52
C ASN A 76 41.67 -2.40 -10.06
N ALA A 77 42.48 -1.60 -10.74
CA ALA A 77 42.03 -0.31 -11.28
C ALA A 77 40.87 -0.45 -12.28
N GLY A 78 40.84 -1.54 -13.05
CA GLY A 78 39.75 -1.87 -13.97
C GLY A 78 38.50 -2.47 -13.31
N ASN A 79 38.57 -2.83 -12.03
CA ASN A 79 37.44 -3.37 -11.29
C ASN A 79 36.65 -2.24 -10.61
N TRP A 80 35.49 -1.90 -11.18
CA TRP A 80 34.64 -0.84 -10.64
C TRP A 80 34.17 -1.09 -9.19
N LEU A 81 34.20 -2.35 -8.73
CA LEU A 81 33.90 -2.71 -7.35
C LEU A 81 34.94 -2.17 -6.35
N ASP A 82 36.12 -1.73 -6.82
CA ASP A 82 37.16 -1.11 -6.00
C ASP A 82 37.12 0.42 -6.05
N TRP A 83 36.21 1.02 -6.84
CA TRP A 83 36.19 2.45 -7.10
C TRP A 83 35.57 3.25 -5.95
N HIS A 84 36.20 4.37 -5.64
CA HIS A 84 35.76 5.35 -4.66
C HIS A 84 35.88 6.75 -5.27
N GLY A 85 34.76 7.45 -5.47
CA GLY A 85 34.79 8.74 -6.15
C GLY A 85 33.44 9.16 -6.71
N GLN A 86 33.45 10.24 -7.48
CA GLN A 86 32.26 10.84 -8.06
C GLN A 86 32.20 10.59 -9.57
N PHE A 87 31.01 10.24 -10.05
CA PHE A 87 30.72 9.96 -11.45
C PHE A 87 29.51 10.78 -11.87
N ASN A 88 29.66 11.57 -12.92
CA ASN A 88 28.64 12.42 -13.51
C ASN A 88 28.33 11.94 -14.92
N TRP A 89 27.07 12.02 -15.32
CA TRP A 89 26.64 11.66 -16.67
C TRP A 89 25.61 12.65 -17.21
N ASP A 90 25.57 12.75 -18.53
CA ASP A 90 24.54 13.43 -19.30
C ASP A 90 24.22 12.58 -20.53
N ILE A 91 22.99 12.09 -20.59
CA ILE A 91 22.47 11.23 -21.64
C ILE A 91 21.15 11.83 -22.09
N GLN A 92 21.00 12.07 -23.39
CA GLN A 92 19.77 12.66 -23.94
C GLN A 92 19.20 11.75 -25.04
N GLU A 93 17.89 11.54 -25.01
CA GLU A 93 17.14 10.74 -25.99
C GLU A 93 17.78 9.37 -26.30
N PHE A 94 18.20 8.63 -25.27
CA PHE A 94 18.72 7.28 -25.43
C PHE A 94 17.59 6.29 -25.77
N GLU A 95 17.68 5.67 -26.94
CA GLU A 95 16.74 4.69 -27.48
C GLU A 95 16.91 3.34 -26.76
N VAL A 96 16.16 3.14 -25.68
CA VAL A 96 16.29 1.94 -24.81
C VAL A 96 15.87 0.64 -25.47
N ALA A 97 15.04 0.67 -26.51
CA ALA A 97 14.66 -0.54 -27.25
C ALA A 97 15.86 -1.26 -27.88
N LYS A 98 16.94 -0.54 -28.20
CA LYS A 98 18.16 -1.12 -28.75
C LYS A 98 19.03 -1.81 -27.68
N ILE A 99 18.77 -1.59 -26.39
CA ILE A 99 19.60 -2.14 -25.31
C ILE A 99 19.51 -3.67 -25.21
N HIS A 100 18.41 -4.27 -25.70
CA HIS A 100 18.26 -5.73 -25.77
C HIS A 100 19.32 -6.42 -26.64
N GLN A 101 20.01 -5.67 -27.49
CA GLN A 101 21.11 -6.18 -28.30
C GLN A 101 22.37 -6.46 -27.46
N ILE A 102 22.52 -5.80 -26.31
CA ILE A 102 23.74 -5.85 -25.50
C ILE A 102 23.52 -6.37 -24.07
N ILE A 103 22.27 -6.38 -23.58
CA ILE A 103 21.91 -6.82 -22.23
C ILE A 103 20.64 -7.68 -22.28
N GLU A 104 20.70 -8.86 -21.66
CA GLU A 104 19.50 -9.67 -21.39
C GLU A 104 18.66 -9.04 -20.30
N LEU A 105 17.46 -8.59 -20.65
CA LEU A 105 16.48 -8.05 -19.72
C LEU A 105 15.34 -9.05 -19.48
N PRO A 106 14.76 -9.09 -18.27
CA PRO A 106 13.63 -9.99 -17.94
C PRO A 106 12.29 -9.56 -18.58
N PHE A 107 12.27 -8.47 -19.32
CA PHE A 107 11.15 -7.89 -20.06
C PHE A 107 11.64 -7.42 -21.44
N LYS A 108 10.72 -7.16 -22.38
CA LYS A 108 11.02 -6.60 -23.69
C LYS A 108 10.58 -5.13 -23.74
N ILE A 109 11.45 -4.26 -24.19
CA ILE A 109 11.19 -2.85 -24.47
C ILE A 109 11.04 -2.74 -25.98
N LYS A 110 9.85 -2.33 -26.45
CA LYS A 110 9.60 -2.21 -27.90
C LYS A 110 10.12 -0.89 -28.46
N ASP A 111 9.95 0.16 -27.67
CA ASP A 111 10.32 1.53 -27.95
C ASP A 111 10.46 2.29 -26.61
N GLY A 112 11.06 3.47 -26.69
CA GLY A 112 11.30 4.32 -25.54
C GLY A 112 12.55 5.15 -25.73
N LYS A 113 12.46 6.40 -25.33
CA LYS A 113 13.61 7.29 -25.18
C LYS A 113 13.76 7.66 -23.73
N ILE A 114 15.00 7.64 -23.25
CA ILE A 114 15.34 8.07 -21.90
C ILE A 114 16.38 9.18 -21.98
N SER A 115 16.11 10.28 -21.29
CA SER A 115 17.11 11.31 -20.99
C SER A 115 17.41 11.24 -19.50
N SER A 116 18.69 11.26 -19.13
CA SER A 116 19.11 11.31 -17.74
C SER A 116 20.38 12.13 -17.57
N GLN A 117 20.37 12.96 -16.55
CA GLN A 117 21.54 13.71 -16.10
C GLN A 117 21.67 13.53 -14.59
N GLY A 118 22.88 13.29 -14.10
CA GLY A 118 23.05 13.06 -12.68
C GLY A 118 24.48 12.86 -12.24
N SER A 119 24.62 12.58 -10.94
CA SER A 119 25.86 12.31 -10.24
C SER A 119 25.68 11.16 -9.27
N THR A 120 26.65 10.26 -9.17
CA THR A 120 26.73 9.21 -8.14
C THR A 120 28.08 9.22 -7.46
N ASP A 121 28.07 9.12 -6.14
CA ASP A 121 29.24 8.90 -5.30
C ASP A 121 29.35 7.39 -5.02
N LEU A 122 30.46 6.78 -5.43
CA LEU A 122 30.78 5.38 -5.18
C LEU A 122 31.78 5.26 -4.02
N SER A 123 31.63 4.20 -3.24
CA SER A 123 32.56 3.81 -2.18
C SER A 123 32.68 2.28 -2.18
N GLY A 124 33.83 1.78 -2.65
CA GLY A 124 34.04 0.34 -2.86
C GLY A 124 32.98 -0.25 -3.79
N GLY A 125 32.70 0.44 -4.91
CA GLY A 125 31.68 0.05 -5.88
C GLY A 125 30.24 0.16 -5.40
N VAL A 126 29.99 0.65 -4.19
CA VAL A 126 28.62 0.84 -3.68
C VAL A 126 28.23 2.29 -3.89
N ALA A 127 27.10 2.52 -4.55
CA ALA A 127 26.51 3.86 -4.66
C ALA A 127 26.05 4.33 -3.27
N GLU A 128 26.78 5.28 -2.69
CA GLU A 128 26.45 5.87 -1.38
C GLU A 128 25.43 6.99 -1.51
N LYS A 129 25.51 7.75 -2.61
CA LYS A 129 24.62 8.87 -2.89
C LYS A 129 24.48 9.06 -4.40
N THR A 130 23.25 9.11 -4.88
CA THR A 130 22.96 9.42 -6.28
C THR A 130 21.92 10.51 -6.36
N LYS A 131 22.11 11.46 -7.28
CA LYS A 131 21.10 12.42 -7.70
C LYS A 131 20.96 12.34 -9.21
N ALA A 132 19.75 12.14 -9.71
CA ALA A 132 19.50 12.03 -11.14
C ALA A 132 18.18 12.68 -11.52
N LEU A 133 18.18 13.47 -12.58
CA LEU A 133 16.98 13.80 -13.33
C LEU A 133 16.77 12.72 -14.37
N LEU A 134 15.54 12.24 -14.47
CA LEU A 134 15.13 11.21 -15.42
C LEU A 134 13.91 11.72 -16.18
N GLU A 135 13.97 11.64 -17.50
CA GLU A 135 12.84 11.82 -18.39
C GLU A 135 12.71 10.60 -19.29
N VAL A 136 11.47 10.15 -19.48
CA VAL A 136 11.11 9.01 -20.31
C VAL A 136 10.02 9.44 -21.29
N GLN A 137 10.18 9.08 -22.56
CA GLN A 137 9.20 9.35 -23.60
C GLN A 137 8.87 8.07 -24.36
N GLN A 138 7.57 7.87 -24.64
CA GLN A 138 7.06 6.78 -25.49
C GLN A 138 7.61 5.39 -25.12
N LEU A 139 7.62 5.07 -23.83
CA LEU A 139 8.10 3.79 -23.33
C LEU A 139 6.99 2.76 -23.40
N HIS A 140 7.18 1.71 -24.22
CA HIS A 140 6.35 0.52 -24.21
C HIS A 140 7.13 -0.71 -23.76
N ILE A 141 6.66 -1.31 -22.66
CA ILE A 141 7.26 -2.51 -22.08
C ILE A 141 6.27 -3.67 -22.20
N ASP A 142 6.71 -4.73 -22.86
CA ASP A 142 6.08 -6.03 -22.86
C ASP A 142 6.76 -6.91 -21.82
N TRP A 143 6.04 -7.19 -20.74
CA TRP A 143 6.50 -8.04 -19.67
C TRP A 143 5.48 -9.13 -19.44
N ARG A 144 5.92 -10.40 -19.45
CA ARG A 144 5.04 -11.57 -19.22
C ARG A 144 4.24 -11.53 -17.91
N ARG A 145 4.61 -10.67 -16.96
CA ARG A 145 3.91 -10.47 -15.69
C ARG A 145 2.73 -9.49 -15.79
N LEU A 146 2.68 -8.69 -16.85
CA LEU A 146 1.61 -7.75 -17.13
C LEU A 146 0.54 -8.42 -17.97
N LYS A 147 -0.73 -8.11 -17.70
CA LYS A 147 -1.86 -8.58 -18.54
C LYS A 147 -1.90 -7.86 -19.88
N GLN A 148 -1.36 -6.66 -19.94
CA GLN A 148 -1.28 -5.81 -21.11
C GLN A 148 0.06 -5.09 -21.14
N GLU A 149 0.49 -4.68 -22.32
CA GLU A 149 1.67 -3.86 -22.50
C GLU A 149 1.60 -2.59 -21.64
N LEU A 150 2.66 -2.33 -20.86
CA LEU A 150 2.81 -1.07 -20.13
C LEU A 150 3.09 0.03 -21.13
N LYS A 151 2.27 1.10 -21.09
CA LYS A 151 2.42 2.25 -21.99
C LYS A 151 2.58 3.53 -21.19
N ILE A 152 3.71 4.19 -21.38
CA ILE A 152 4.02 5.48 -20.77
C ILE A 152 4.39 6.45 -21.88
N ALA A 153 3.48 7.38 -22.18
CA ALA A 153 3.75 8.42 -23.19
C ALA A 153 4.84 9.38 -22.71
N TYR A 154 4.82 9.72 -21.42
CA TYR A 154 5.76 10.62 -20.80
C TYR A 154 5.90 10.31 -19.32
N ALA A 155 7.12 10.37 -18.78
CA ALA A 155 7.34 10.43 -17.34
C ALA A 155 8.58 11.27 -17.03
N GLN A 156 8.56 11.98 -15.92
CA GLN A 156 9.73 12.68 -15.39
C GLN A 156 9.83 12.52 -13.88
N SER A 157 11.05 12.44 -13.37
CA SER A 157 11.32 12.35 -11.94
C SER A 157 12.72 12.84 -11.60
N GLU A 158 12.85 13.46 -10.43
CA GLU A 158 14.12 13.51 -9.72
C GLU A 158 14.25 12.24 -8.88
N ILE A 159 15.40 11.58 -8.93
CA ILE A 159 15.74 10.39 -8.17
C ILE A 159 16.89 10.74 -7.23
N ASN A 160 16.65 10.60 -5.94
CA ASN A 160 17.63 10.75 -4.88
C ASN A 160 17.84 9.39 -4.22
N GLN A 161 19.00 8.78 -4.41
CA GLN A 161 19.41 7.58 -3.69
C GLN A 161 20.44 7.93 -2.64
N PHE A 162 20.36 7.28 -1.47
CA PHE A 162 21.38 7.38 -0.45
C PHE A 162 21.46 6.11 0.41
N LEU A 163 22.64 5.84 0.95
CA LEU A 163 22.92 4.77 1.90
C LEU A 163 23.14 5.36 3.30
N ASN A 164 22.30 5.01 4.26
CA ASN A 164 22.49 5.35 5.68
C ASN A 164 22.77 4.07 6.48
N GLY A 165 24.03 3.85 6.85
CA GLY A 165 24.50 2.60 7.44
C GLY A 165 24.28 1.42 6.48
N GLN A 166 23.32 0.55 6.79
CA GLN A 166 22.92 -0.56 5.91
C GLN A 166 21.59 -0.30 5.17
N LYS A 167 20.91 0.82 5.41
CA LYS A 167 19.63 1.14 4.78
C LYS A 167 19.87 1.89 3.48
N MET A 168 19.62 1.22 2.36
CA MET A 168 19.57 1.84 1.04
C MET A 168 18.20 2.47 0.84
N THR A 169 18.15 3.73 0.43
CA THR A 169 16.89 4.45 0.16
C THR A 169 16.96 5.05 -1.24
N VAL A 170 15.89 4.88 -2.02
CA VAL A 170 15.66 5.55 -3.31
C VAL A 170 14.38 6.34 -3.15
N ALA A 171 14.48 7.66 -3.28
CA ALA A 171 13.37 8.59 -3.11
C ALA A 171 13.16 9.42 -4.36
N THR A 172 11.90 9.74 -4.64
CA THR A 172 11.49 10.73 -5.63
C THR A 172 10.68 11.82 -4.92
N PRO A 173 11.18 13.08 -4.92
CA PRO A 173 10.40 14.22 -4.42
C PRO A 173 9.13 14.45 -5.24
N LEU A 174 9.22 14.22 -6.55
CA LEU A 174 8.13 14.38 -7.50
C LEU A 174 8.32 13.41 -8.68
N LEU A 175 7.33 12.56 -8.88
CA LEU A 175 7.15 11.74 -10.06
C LEU A 175 5.92 12.26 -10.81
N GLN A 176 6.08 12.58 -12.09
CA GLN A 176 4.99 12.97 -12.96
C GLN A 176 4.94 12.08 -14.18
N TRP A 177 3.75 11.69 -14.63
CA TRP A 177 3.61 10.84 -15.81
C TRP A 177 2.30 11.04 -16.56
N LYS A 178 2.32 10.61 -17.82
CA LYS A 178 1.15 10.46 -18.68
C LYS A 178 1.17 9.08 -19.30
N VAL A 179 0.06 8.37 -19.16
CA VAL A 179 -0.11 7.05 -19.77
C VAL A 179 -0.18 7.16 -21.30
N LYS A 180 -1.00 8.11 -21.78
CA LYS A 180 -1.14 8.46 -23.19
C LYS A 180 -0.91 9.96 -23.37
N ALA A 181 -0.58 10.40 -24.58
CA ALA A 181 -0.29 11.82 -24.85
C ALA A 181 -1.44 12.77 -24.46
N GLN A 182 -2.68 12.28 -24.51
CA GLN A 182 -3.92 13.00 -24.19
C GLN A 182 -4.39 12.77 -22.74
N SER A 183 -3.79 11.83 -22.02
CA SER A 183 -4.10 11.59 -20.61
C SER A 183 -3.74 12.84 -19.77
N PRO A 184 -4.45 13.06 -18.65
CA PRO A 184 -4.01 14.03 -17.66
C PRO A 184 -2.58 13.74 -17.19
N LEU A 185 -1.88 14.79 -16.77
CA LEU A 185 -0.59 14.65 -16.10
C LEU A 185 -0.86 14.25 -14.66
N GLU A 186 -0.52 13.01 -14.33
CA GLU A 186 -0.60 12.50 -12.96
C GLU A 186 0.68 12.85 -12.19
N GLU A 187 0.55 13.02 -10.87
CA GLU A 187 1.67 13.32 -9.99
C GLU A 187 1.65 12.52 -8.70
N LEU A 188 2.85 12.16 -8.24
CA LEU A 188 3.11 11.54 -6.96
C LEU A 188 4.27 12.27 -6.29
N LYS A 189 4.10 12.61 -5.01
CA LYS A 189 5.07 13.41 -4.25
C LYS A 189 5.65 12.60 -3.10
N ASN A 190 6.93 12.83 -2.84
CA ASN A 190 7.64 12.31 -1.67
C ASN A 190 7.45 10.81 -1.46
N ILE A 191 7.77 10.03 -2.50
CA ILE A 191 7.80 8.57 -2.44
C ILE A 191 9.21 8.12 -2.14
N ALA A 192 9.35 7.15 -1.25
CA ALA A 192 10.62 6.47 -1.02
C ALA A 192 10.43 4.96 -0.97
N ILE A 193 11.38 4.24 -1.55
CA ILE A 193 11.54 2.80 -1.38
C ILE A 193 12.86 2.60 -0.66
N TYR A 194 12.87 1.74 0.35
CA TYR A 194 14.10 1.42 1.06
C TYR A 194 14.25 -0.06 1.28
N TRP A 195 15.49 -0.52 1.38
CA TRP A 195 15.80 -1.89 1.73
C TRP A 195 17.11 -1.97 2.51
N LYS A 196 17.27 -3.06 3.24
CA LYS A 196 18.54 -3.37 3.89
C LYS A 196 19.51 -3.94 2.85
N LYS A 197 20.70 -3.35 2.76
CA LYS A 197 21.82 -3.87 1.98
C LYS A 197 22.12 -5.30 2.43
N ALA A 198 21.98 -6.27 1.54
CA ALA A 198 22.37 -7.65 1.78
C ALA A 198 23.78 -7.94 1.22
N LYS A 199 24.37 -9.06 1.63
CA LYS A 199 25.69 -9.52 1.14
C LYS A 199 25.68 -9.89 -0.35
N SER A 200 24.50 -10.12 -0.95
CA SER A 200 24.30 -10.38 -2.37
C SER A 200 23.16 -9.51 -2.90
N ILE A 201 23.28 -9.02 -4.15
CA ILE A 201 22.27 -8.24 -4.87
C ILE A 201 20.93 -9.00 -5.01
N SER A 202 20.93 -10.33 -4.86
CA SER A 202 19.77 -11.20 -5.04
C SER A 202 18.94 -11.49 -3.78
N ALA A 203 19.36 -11.01 -2.60
CA ALA A 203 18.63 -11.23 -1.35
C ALA A 203 18.14 -9.89 -0.78
N ILE A 204 16.83 -9.72 -0.66
CA ILE A 204 16.24 -8.57 0.04
C ILE A 204 15.56 -9.12 1.27
N GLU A 205 16.17 -8.88 2.44
CA GLU A 205 15.62 -9.35 3.72
C GLU A 205 14.54 -8.39 4.23
N HIS A 206 14.79 -7.09 4.13
CA HIS A 206 13.91 -6.05 4.66
C HIS A 206 13.70 -5.00 3.57
N ALA A 207 12.45 -4.72 3.26
CA ALA A 207 12.07 -3.66 2.34
C ALA A 207 10.88 -2.86 2.90
N GLY A 208 10.76 -1.63 2.43
CA GLY A 208 9.61 -0.80 2.73
C GLY A 208 9.39 0.30 1.72
N ILE A 209 8.19 0.84 1.75
CA ILE A 209 7.67 1.89 0.89
C ILE A 209 7.11 2.97 1.80
N GLN A 210 7.46 4.22 1.51
CA GLN A 210 6.92 5.41 2.14
C GLN A 210 6.31 6.32 1.08
N ALA A 211 5.20 6.96 1.41
CA ALA A 211 4.60 8.00 0.59
C ALA A 211 3.89 9.02 1.47
N GLU A 212 4.10 10.31 1.21
CA GLU A 212 3.43 11.37 1.97
C GLU A 212 1.93 11.41 1.70
N LYS A 213 1.54 11.32 0.43
CA LYS A 213 0.14 11.39 0.02
C LYS A 213 -0.10 10.61 -1.26
N ILE A 214 -1.17 9.80 -1.26
CA ILE A 214 -1.66 9.05 -2.42
C ILE A 214 -3.17 9.27 -2.54
N GLU A 215 -3.62 9.73 -3.70
CA GLU A 215 -5.05 9.70 -4.05
C GLU A 215 -5.41 8.26 -4.44
N VAL A 216 -6.45 7.68 -3.82
CA VAL A 216 -6.78 6.26 -4.01
C VAL A 216 -7.17 5.94 -5.46
N SER A 217 -7.76 6.90 -6.18
CA SER A 217 -8.09 6.76 -7.60
C SER A 217 -6.84 6.51 -8.47
N LEU A 218 -5.68 7.02 -8.06
CA LEU A 218 -4.43 6.80 -8.77
C LEU A 218 -3.98 5.34 -8.71
N LEU A 219 -4.26 4.66 -7.59
CA LEU A 219 -3.96 3.23 -7.44
C LEU A 219 -4.77 2.40 -8.44
N GLU A 220 -6.00 2.80 -8.78
CA GLU A 220 -6.81 2.14 -9.80
C GLU A 220 -6.19 2.26 -11.20
N GLU A 221 -5.60 3.40 -11.53
CA GLU A 221 -4.90 3.59 -12.80
C GLU A 221 -3.60 2.77 -12.86
N LEU A 222 -2.83 2.76 -11.76
CA LEU A 222 -1.62 1.96 -11.62
C LEU A 222 -1.94 0.45 -11.67
N LEU A 223 -3.07 0.01 -11.11
CA LEU A 223 -3.52 -1.39 -11.15
C LEU A 223 -3.68 -1.95 -12.57
N ASN A 224 -4.02 -1.11 -13.54
CA ASN A 224 -4.16 -1.55 -14.92
C ASN A 224 -2.81 -1.69 -15.64
N GLN A 225 -1.75 -1.07 -15.13
CA GLN A 225 -0.48 -0.93 -15.83
C GLN A 225 0.69 -1.65 -15.16
N PHE A 226 0.62 -1.86 -13.85
CA PHE A 226 1.66 -2.50 -13.06
C PHE A 226 1.25 -3.92 -12.65
N PRO A 227 2.22 -4.84 -12.49
CA PRO A 227 1.94 -6.20 -12.09
C PRO A 227 1.68 -6.21 -10.57
N LEU A 228 0.50 -5.75 -10.17
CA LEU A 228 0.09 -5.79 -8.78
C LEU A 228 -0.42 -7.19 -8.42
N PRO A 229 -0.30 -7.59 -7.14
CA PRO A 229 -0.69 -8.93 -6.74
C PRO A 229 -2.21 -9.19 -6.90
N GLN A 230 -2.58 -10.46 -7.09
CA GLN A 230 -3.94 -10.87 -7.48
C GLN A 230 -5.04 -10.38 -6.52
N ASP A 231 -4.74 -10.29 -5.22
CA ASP A 231 -5.70 -9.85 -4.21
C ASP A 231 -6.15 -8.40 -4.41
N PHE A 232 -5.26 -7.51 -4.88
CA PHE A 232 -5.63 -6.14 -5.25
C PHE A 232 -6.53 -6.11 -6.48
N HIS A 233 -6.27 -6.98 -7.46
CA HIS A 233 -7.16 -7.11 -8.61
C HIS A 233 -8.55 -7.61 -8.19
N GLN A 234 -8.64 -8.58 -7.29
CA GLN A 234 -9.93 -9.06 -6.77
C GLN A 234 -10.68 -7.97 -6.00
N PHE A 235 -9.96 -7.20 -5.17
CA PHE A 235 -10.55 -6.04 -4.49
C PHE A 235 -11.11 -5.03 -5.49
N ASN A 236 -10.32 -4.62 -6.48
CA ASN A 236 -10.72 -3.63 -7.49
C ASN A 236 -11.78 -4.13 -8.49
N GLN A 237 -11.96 -5.46 -8.59
CA GLN A 237 -13.07 -6.05 -9.37
C GLN A 237 -14.39 -6.06 -8.59
N ARG A 238 -14.32 -6.04 -7.25
CA ARG A 238 -15.48 -6.11 -6.36
C ARG A 238 -15.91 -4.72 -5.89
N PHE A 239 -14.95 -3.84 -5.63
CA PHE A 239 -15.16 -2.52 -5.08
C PHE A 239 -14.47 -1.44 -5.92
N GLN A 240 -15.11 -0.29 -6.02
CA GLN A 240 -14.51 0.97 -6.42
C GLN A 240 -14.09 1.72 -5.15
N ALA A 241 -12.86 2.25 -5.12
CA ALA A 241 -12.32 2.94 -3.96
C ALA A 241 -11.89 4.37 -4.30
N SER A 242 -12.16 5.30 -3.39
CA SER A 242 -11.71 6.69 -3.50
C SER A 242 -11.39 7.27 -2.13
N GLY A 243 -10.77 8.45 -2.11
CA GLY A 243 -10.31 9.13 -0.92
C GLY A 243 -8.79 9.32 -0.96
N LYS A 244 -8.22 9.67 0.20
CA LYS A 244 -6.80 10.01 0.34
C LYS A 244 -6.13 9.12 1.36
N ILE A 245 -4.91 8.69 1.05
CA ILE A 245 -4.00 8.05 1.99
C ILE A 245 -2.88 9.04 2.25
N ARG A 246 -2.49 9.22 3.52
CA ARG A 246 -1.39 10.07 3.96
C ARG A 246 -0.45 9.32 4.88
N ASP A 247 0.79 9.79 4.96
CA ASP A 247 1.81 9.27 5.88
C ASP A 247 1.96 7.73 5.77
N LEU A 248 1.91 7.22 4.54
CA LEU A 248 2.00 5.79 4.28
C LEU A 248 3.41 5.30 4.61
N ASP A 249 3.50 4.28 5.44
CA ASP A 249 4.70 3.51 5.71
C ASP A 249 4.33 2.03 5.72
N ILE A 250 4.80 1.29 4.73
CA ILE A 250 4.67 -0.17 4.66
C ILE A 250 6.06 -0.76 4.70
N SER A 251 6.28 -1.72 5.58
CA SER A 251 7.51 -2.51 5.59
C SER A 251 7.22 -3.99 5.73
N TRP A 252 8.05 -4.81 5.10
CA TRP A 252 7.95 -6.25 5.18
C TRP A 252 9.34 -6.89 5.30
N HIS A 253 9.35 -8.01 6.01
CA HIS A 253 10.49 -8.89 6.14
C HIS A 253 10.14 -10.26 5.57
N LYS A 254 10.94 -10.69 4.59
CA LYS A 254 10.85 -12.03 4.04
C LYS A 254 12.22 -12.47 3.56
N GLU A 255 12.70 -13.61 4.05
CA GLU A 255 13.86 -14.28 3.49
C GLU A 255 13.50 -14.85 2.10
N SER A 256 13.54 -14.01 1.07
CA SER A 256 13.32 -14.41 -0.33
C SER A 256 14.61 -14.28 -1.13
N LYS A 257 14.97 -15.33 -1.87
CA LYS A 257 16.12 -15.36 -2.79
C LYS A 257 15.80 -14.78 -4.19
N LYS A 258 14.70 -14.03 -4.34
CA LYS A 258 14.27 -13.45 -5.63
C LYS A 258 14.06 -11.93 -5.49
N LEU A 259 14.52 -11.21 -6.52
CA LEU A 259 14.49 -9.76 -6.76
C LEU A 259 13.17 -9.05 -6.37
N PRO A 260 13.18 -7.71 -6.17
CA PRO A 260 12.13 -6.94 -5.46
C PRO A 260 10.74 -6.93 -6.11
N PHE A 261 10.57 -7.47 -7.32
CA PHE A 261 9.30 -7.45 -8.05
C PHE A 261 8.50 -8.76 -7.95
N ASP A 262 8.99 -9.75 -7.21
CA ASP A 262 8.19 -10.87 -6.69
C ASP A 262 7.60 -10.44 -5.33
N ILE A 263 6.83 -9.35 -5.31
CA ILE A 263 6.20 -8.84 -4.09
C ILE A 263 5.10 -9.84 -3.67
N GLN A 264 5.51 -10.82 -2.88
CA GLN A 264 4.62 -11.60 -2.06
C GLN A 264 4.10 -10.69 -0.96
N LEU A 265 2.80 -10.41 -1.01
CA LEU A 265 2.16 -9.45 -0.12
C LEU A 265 2.34 -9.81 1.35
N PRO A 266 2.35 -8.80 2.24
CA PRO A 266 2.59 -8.99 3.65
C PRO A 266 1.64 -10.00 4.33
N TRP A 267 0.42 -10.17 3.81
CA TRP A 267 -0.57 -11.11 4.37
C TRP A 267 -0.40 -12.58 3.96
N GLN A 268 0.68 -12.95 3.27
CA GLN A 268 0.99 -14.35 2.96
C GLN A 268 1.66 -15.07 4.14
N LYS A 269 1.53 -16.41 4.15
CA LYS A 269 2.11 -17.28 5.19
C LYS A 269 3.63 -17.04 5.31
N ASN A 270 4.11 -16.82 6.54
CA ASN A 270 5.52 -16.63 6.91
C ASN A 270 6.18 -15.31 6.47
N ALA A 271 5.42 -14.23 6.31
CA ALA A 271 5.96 -12.87 6.20
C ALA A 271 5.64 -12.06 7.46
N SER A 272 6.60 -11.30 7.96
CA SER A 272 6.35 -10.28 9.00
C SER A 272 6.20 -8.93 8.31
N TYR A 273 5.26 -8.12 8.79
CA TYR A 273 4.96 -6.85 8.14
C TYR A 273 4.50 -5.78 9.12
N ARG A 274 4.65 -4.53 8.70
CA ARG A 274 4.06 -3.38 9.38
C ARG A 274 3.46 -2.46 8.34
N VAL A 275 2.31 -1.91 8.65
CA VAL A 275 1.67 -0.85 7.89
C VAL A 275 1.25 0.26 8.84
N GLY A 276 1.54 1.49 8.48
CA GLY A 276 1.05 2.70 9.11
C GLY A 276 0.53 3.64 8.04
N MET A 277 -0.67 4.19 8.22
CA MET A 277 -1.18 5.25 7.34
C MET A 277 -2.27 6.05 8.02
N ALA A 278 -2.41 7.31 7.62
CA ALA A 278 -3.63 8.09 7.78
C ALA A 278 -4.48 7.96 6.51
N PHE A 279 -5.79 8.10 6.66
CA PHE A 279 -6.71 8.07 5.54
C PHE A 279 -7.82 9.10 5.76
N ASP A 280 -8.21 9.77 4.68
CA ASP A 280 -9.26 10.78 4.70
C ASP A 280 -10.29 10.49 3.61
N ASP A 281 -11.56 10.65 3.97
CA ASP A 281 -12.72 10.59 3.08
C ASP A 281 -12.76 9.30 2.25
N ILE A 282 -12.38 8.17 2.88
CA ILE A 282 -12.38 6.87 2.20
C ILE A 282 -13.81 6.48 1.85
N ASN A 283 -14.02 6.17 0.57
CA ASN A 283 -15.25 5.59 0.06
C ASN A 283 -14.94 4.25 -0.59
N ILE A 284 -15.70 3.22 -0.22
CA ILE A 284 -15.66 1.89 -0.80
C ILE A 284 -17.08 1.58 -1.26
N THR A 285 -17.26 1.50 -2.58
CA THR A 285 -18.57 1.24 -3.19
C THR A 285 -18.51 -0.08 -3.95
N PRO A 286 -19.38 -1.05 -3.67
CA PRO A 286 -19.37 -2.32 -4.38
C PRO A 286 -19.97 -2.15 -5.79
N TYR A 287 -19.44 -2.90 -6.76
CA TYR A 287 -20.05 -2.99 -8.11
C TYR A 287 -21.33 -3.82 -8.09
N GLN A 288 -21.45 -4.76 -7.15
CA GLN A 288 -22.62 -5.61 -6.98
C GLN A 288 -23.55 -5.05 -5.89
N LYS A 289 -24.86 -5.22 -6.08
CA LYS A 289 -25.85 -4.90 -5.03
C LYS A 289 -25.70 -5.87 -3.85
N ASN A 290 -26.04 -5.42 -2.64
CA ASN A 290 -26.00 -6.19 -1.38
C ASN A 290 -24.60 -6.61 -0.94
N ASP A 291 -23.65 -5.67 -0.96
CA ASP A 291 -22.33 -5.86 -0.39
C ASP A 291 -22.00 -4.74 0.59
N TYR A 292 -20.90 -4.89 1.32
CA TYR A 292 -20.43 -3.87 2.25
C TYR A 292 -20.08 -2.58 1.50
N SER A 293 -20.40 -1.44 2.12
CA SER A 293 -20.01 -0.14 1.61
C SER A 293 -19.58 0.78 2.73
N ILE A 294 -18.65 1.68 2.42
CA ILE A 294 -18.15 2.70 3.33
C ILE A 294 -18.22 4.01 2.58
N ARG A 295 -18.72 5.07 3.22
CA ARG A 295 -18.60 6.43 2.69
C ARG A 295 -18.13 7.37 3.77
N ASN A 296 -17.22 8.26 3.38
CA ASN A 296 -16.67 9.30 4.22
C ASN A 296 -16.08 8.77 5.54
N LEU A 297 -15.15 7.81 5.45
CA LEU A 297 -14.44 7.28 6.61
C LEU A 297 -13.03 7.87 6.69
N SER A 298 -12.71 8.49 7.83
CA SER A 298 -11.42 9.12 8.09
C SER A 298 -10.79 8.63 9.40
N GLY A 299 -9.46 8.54 9.44
CA GLY A 299 -8.74 8.01 10.58
C GLY A 299 -7.27 7.71 10.33
N LYS A 300 -6.69 6.93 11.24
CA LYS A 300 -5.32 6.43 11.16
C LYS A 300 -5.28 4.96 11.54
N ILE A 301 -4.47 4.17 10.86
CA ILE A 301 -4.31 2.75 11.12
C ILE A 301 -2.83 2.42 11.26
N GLN A 302 -2.52 1.56 12.23
CA GLN A 302 -1.22 0.92 12.39
C GLN A 302 -1.45 -0.57 12.60
N ALA A 303 -0.81 -1.43 11.81
CA ALA A 303 -1.03 -2.87 11.89
C ALA A 303 0.23 -3.68 11.53
N SER A 304 0.23 -4.94 11.97
CA SER A 304 1.21 -5.98 11.66
C SER A 304 0.53 -7.35 11.57
N GLU A 305 1.32 -8.40 11.37
CA GLU A 305 0.83 -9.79 11.40
C GLU A 305 0.29 -10.24 12.76
N LEU A 306 0.61 -9.49 13.82
CA LEU A 306 0.22 -9.80 15.20
C LEU A 306 -0.99 -9.00 15.69
N GLY A 307 -1.39 -7.95 14.99
CA GLY A 307 -2.46 -7.07 15.46
C GLY A 307 -2.35 -5.65 14.92
N GLY A 308 -3.09 -4.73 15.51
CA GLY A 308 -3.08 -3.34 15.11
C GLY A 308 -4.06 -2.49 15.89
N GLU A 309 -4.08 -1.22 15.56
CA GLU A 309 -5.06 -0.26 16.03
C GLU A 309 -5.50 0.67 14.91
N ILE A 310 -6.75 1.10 14.99
CA ILE A 310 -7.32 2.14 14.15
C ILE A 310 -7.91 3.22 15.04
N HIS A 311 -7.50 4.45 14.80
CA HIS A 311 -8.03 5.65 15.42
C HIS A 311 -9.01 6.29 14.44
N LEU A 312 -10.29 6.29 14.79
CA LEU A 312 -11.35 6.85 13.99
C LEU A 312 -11.64 8.29 14.45
N GLY A 313 -11.79 9.18 13.47
CA GLY A 313 -12.14 10.58 13.66
C GLY A 313 -12.82 11.05 12.40
N SER A 314 -14.07 10.64 12.24
CA SER A 314 -14.83 10.78 11.00
C SER A 314 -16.16 11.47 11.25
N THR A 315 -16.65 12.21 10.26
CA THR A 315 -17.97 12.85 10.33
C THR A 315 -18.82 12.42 9.15
N HIS A 316 -20.15 12.46 9.29
CA HIS A 316 -21.10 12.16 8.21
C HIS A 316 -20.80 10.81 7.50
N THR A 317 -20.41 9.80 8.27
CA THR A 317 -20.00 8.49 7.76
C THR A 317 -21.22 7.62 7.49
N GLN A 318 -21.24 6.95 6.33
CA GLN A 318 -22.23 5.92 6.02
C GLN A 318 -21.54 4.56 5.94
N LEU A 319 -22.07 3.58 6.66
CA LEU A 319 -21.59 2.20 6.65
C LEU A 319 -22.74 1.29 6.26
N ASN A 320 -22.55 0.51 5.20
CA ASN A 320 -23.39 -0.65 4.94
C ASN A 320 -22.73 -1.89 5.55
N LEU A 321 -23.27 -2.33 6.68
CA LEU A 321 -22.81 -3.53 7.37
C LEU A 321 -23.81 -4.66 7.11
N LEU A 322 -23.63 -5.32 5.96
CA LEU A 322 -24.50 -6.38 5.47
C LEU A 322 -24.86 -7.37 6.59
N ASP A 323 -26.15 -7.66 6.69
CA ASP A 323 -26.73 -8.67 7.57
C ASP A 323 -26.58 -8.48 9.08
N LEU A 324 -26.05 -7.34 9.55
CA LEU A 324 -26.03 -7.04 10.99
C LEU A 324 -27.38 -6.57 11.51
N THR A 325 -28.05 -5.61 10.85
CA THR A 325 -29.33 -5.05 11.30
C THR A 325 -30.37 -4.99 10.17
N GLU A 326 -31.65 -4.73 10.49
CA GLU A 326 -32.69 -4.57 9.44
C GLU A 326 -32.38 -3.42 8.49
N LYS A 327 -31.80 -2.33 9.02
CA LYS A 327 -31.28 -1.21 8.23
C LYS A 327 -29.84 -1.52 7.81
N SER A 328 -29.63 -1.76 6.52
CA SER A 328 -28.29 -2.02 6.01
C SER A 328 -27.40 -0.79 6.06
N ASP A 329 -27.94 0.40 5.75
CA ASP A 329 -27.18 1.65 5.67
C ASP A 329 -27.25 2.43 7.00
N LEU A 330 -26.20 2.33 7.79
CA LEU A 330 -26.04 3.06 9.04
C LEU A 330 -25.38 4.41 8.77
N TYR A 331 -25.98 5.49 9.28
CA TYR A 331 -25.44 6.83 9.17
C TYR A 331 -25.01 7.31 10.55
N PHE A 332 -23.80 7.85 10.63
CA PHE A 332 -23.20 8.40 11.84
C PHE A 332 -22.79 9.85 11.58
N GLN A 333 -23.31 10.78 12.37
CA GLN A 333 -22.85 12.18 12.30
C GLN A 333 -21.38 12.30 12.69
N GLU A 334 -20.95 11.55 13.69
CA GLU A 334 -19.56 11.47 14.15
C GLU A 334 -19.22 10.02 14.54
N ILE A 335 -18.03 9.57 14.15
CA ILE A 335 -17.39 8.36 14.65
C ILE A 335 -16.05 8.77 15.25
N LYS A 336 -15.91 8.60 16.56
CA LYS A 336 -14.67 8.93 17.27
C LYS A 336 -14.29 7.85 18.26
N GLY A 337 -13.06 7.36 18.19
CA GLY A 337 -12.55 6.40 19.15
C GLY A 337 -11.46 5.52 18.58
N LYS A 338 -11.16 4.44 19.31
CA LYS A 338 -10.09 3.52 18.96
C LYS A 338 -10.63 2.09 18.91
N ILE A 339 -10.21 1.36 17.89
CA ILE A 339 -10.43 -0.08 17.80
C ILE A 339 -9.04 -0.74 17.75
N HIS A 340 -8.82 -1.71 18.62
CA HIS A 340 -7.58 -2.47 18.71
C HIS A 340 -7.86 -3.94 18.45
N TRP A 341 -7.01 -4.60 17.66
CA TRP A 341 -7.07 -6.03 17.48
C TRP A 341 -5.71 -6.67 17.69
N GLN A 342 -5.71 -7.90 18.18
CA GLN A 342 -4.50 -8.66 18.44
C GLN A 342 -4.72 -10.15 18.24
N ARG A 343 -3.68 -10.80 17.75
CA ARG A 343 -3.61 -12.25 17.62
C ARG A 343 -3.12 -12.83 18.92
N GLN A 344 -3.91 -13.69 19.52
CA GLN A 344 -3.49 -14.52 20.64
C GLN A 344 -3.26 -15.96 20.16
N GLU A 345 -2.77 -16.83 21.04
CA GLU A 345 -2.46 -18.22 20.69
C GLU A 345 -3.68 -18.98 20.13
N LYS A 346 -4.87 -18.74 20.69
CA LYS A 346 -6.10 -19.48 20.37
C LYS A 346 -7.15 -18.67 19.60
N TYR A 347 -7.11 -17.35 19.67
CA TYR A 347 -8.14 -16.48 19.11
C TYR A 347 -7.58 -15.15 18.58
N TRP A 348 -8.28 -14.55 17.64
CA TRP A 348 -8.22 -13.11 17.40
C TRP A 348 -9.10 -12.41 18.43
N SER A 349 -8.61 -11.31 18.99
CA SER A 349 -9.37 -10.43 19.87
C SER A 349 -9.48 -9.06 19.22
N VAL A 350 -10.70 -8.53 19.12
CA VAL A 350 -10.99 -7.16 18.67
C VAL A 350 -11.67 -6.45 19.83
N SER A 351 -11.25 -5.23 20.13
CA SER A 351 -11.79 -4.45 21.24
C SER A 351 -11.92 -2.98 20.89
N ALA A 352 -12.99 -2.36 21.36
CA ALA A 352 -13.24 -0.93 21.26
C ALA A 352 -13.71 -0.44 22.63
N LYS A 353 -13.09 0.63 23.12
CA LYS A 353 -13.46 1.27 24.39
C LYS A 353 -13.86 2.72 24.13
N ASN A 354 -14.98 3.14 24.71
CA ASN A 354 -15.50 4.50 24.61
C ASN A 354 -15.61 5.00 23.16
N LEU A 355 -16.10 4.15 22.24
CA LEU A 355 -16.36 4.55 20.86
C LEU A 355 -17.60 5.44 20.84
N ALA A 356 -17.47 6.66 20.34
CA ALA A 356 -18.57 7.61 20.18
C ALA A 356 -19.17 7.49 18.78
N LEU A 357 -20.45 7.11 18.71
CA LEU A 357 -21.25 6.86 17.52
C LEU A 357 -22.61 7.59 17.58
N GLN A 358 -22.65 8.80 18.17
CA GLN A 358 -23.87 9.44 18.72
C GLN A 358 -24.50 8.67 19.91
N LEU A 359 -23.84 7.59 20.31
CA LEU A 359 -24.01 6.81 21.53
C LEU A 359 -22.61 6.41 22.01
N LYS A 360 -22.47 5.94 23.24
CA LYS A 360 -21.19 5.39 23.72
C LYS A 360 -21.22 3.87 23.58
N ALA A 361 -20.23 3.32 22.90
CA ALA A 361 -20.10 1.89 22.68
C ALA A 361 -18.79 1.34 23.27
N ASN A 362 -18.91 0.24 23.99
CA ASN A 362 -17.81 -0.60 24.42
C ASN A 362 -18.03 -2.00 23.86
N GLY A 363 -17.03 -2.55 23.17
CA GLY A 363 -17.14 -3.83 22.49
C GLY A 363 -15.88 -4.67 22.67
N GLN A 364 -16.06 -5.97 22.81
CA GLN A 364 -15.02 -6.97 22.70
C GLN A 364 -15.57 -8.16 21.92
N TYR A 365 -14.85 -8.59 20.89
CA TYR A 365 -15.19 -9.72 20.06
C TYR A 365 -13.99 -10.66 19.97
N THR A 366 -14.21 -11.96 20.17
CA THR A 366 -13.17 -12.98 19.99
C THR A 366 -13.58 -13.99 18.94
N HIS A 367 -12.64 -14.31 18.05
CA HIS A 367 -12.81 -15.27 16.97
C HIS A 367 -11.75 -16.38 17.07
N PRO A 368 -12.13 -17.67 17.22
CA PRO A 368 -11.19 -18.77 17.38
C PRO A 368 -10.39 -19.07 16.11
N LEU A 369 -9.10 -19.41 16.24
CA LEU A 369 -8.18 -19.59 15.10
C LEU A 369 -8.20 -20.98 14.48
N LYS A 370 -8.57 -22.04 15.21
CA LYS A 370 -8.37 -23.44 14.77
C LYS A 370 -9.47 -24.41 15.16
N ASP A 371 -10.09 -24.24 16.33
CA ASP A 371 -11.02 -25.25 16.86
C ASP A 371 -12.47 -24.88 16.56
N LYS A 372 -13.21 -25.78 15.89
CA LYS A 372 -14.65 -25.60 15.61
C LYS A 372 -15.52 -25.75 16.87
N LYS A 373 -14.96 -26.26 17.97
CA LYS A 373 -15.66 -26.34 19.26
C LYS A 373 -15.68 -25.01 20.00
N ASP A 374 -14.62 -24.21 19.83
CA ASP A 374 -14.60 -22.84 20.31
C ASP A 374 -15.49 -22.00 19.41
N LYS A 375 -16.28 -21.12 20.01
CA LYS A 375 -17.28 -20.33 19.31
C LYS A 375 -16.98 -18.85 19.48
N ASP A 376 -17.50 -18.05 18.56
CA ASP A 376 -17.40 -16.60 18.65
C ASP A 376 -17.98 -16.09 19.97
N HIS A 377 -17.34 -15.09 20.56
CA HIS A 377 -17.86 -14.44 21.77
C HIS A 377 -17.88 -12.94 21.57
N LEU A 378 -19.03 -12.33 21.86
CA LEU A 378 -19.28 -10.90 21.78
C LEU A 378 -19.69 -10.40 23.16
N LYS A 379 -18.94 -9.42 23.65
CA LYS A 379 -19.34 -8.55 24.76
C LYS A 379 -19.54 -7.14 24.23
N LEU A 380 -20.77 -6.61 24.32
CA LEU A 380 -21.15 -5.29 23.85
C LEU A 380 -21.91 -4.55 24.94
N SER A 381 -21.55 -3.30 25.17
CA SER A 381 -22.29 -2.38 26.02
C SER A 381 -22.50 -1.08 25.26
N LEU A 382 -23.76 -0.68 25.09
CA LEU A 382 -24.16 0.58 24.47
C LEU A 382 -24.86 1.45 25.50
N GLU A 383 -24.48 2.72 25.56
CA GLU A 383 -25.16 3.74 26.36
C GLU A 383 -25.71 4.81 25.41
N ILE A 384 -27.01 5.08 25.54
CA ILE A 384 -27.77 6.01 24.71
C ILE A 384 -28.18 7.18 25.60
N ASP A 385 -27.60 8.36 25.37
CA ASP A 385 -27.94 9.55 26.14
C ASP A 385 -29.39 9.97 25.84
N GLU A 386 -29.72 10.16 24.56
CA GLU A 386 -31.06 10.45 24.07
C GLU A 386 -31.27 9.90 22.65
N ALA A 387 -32.43 9.30 22.37
CA ALA A 387 -32.80 8.87 21.01
C ALA A 387 -34.31 8.83 20.80
N ASN A 388 -34.77 9.15 19.58
CA ASN A 388 -36.16 8.93 19.18
C ASN A 388 -36.40 7.42 18.95
N ILE A 389 -37.45 6.87 19.56
CA ILE A 389 -37.75 5.43 19.47
C ILE A 389 -38.45 5.04 18.16
N ALA A 390 -38.99 6.01 17.42
CA ALA A 390 -39.62 5.77 16.14
C ALA A 390 -38.63 5.10 15.17
N GLY A 391 -38.93 3.87 14.76
CA GLY A 391 -38.06 3.10 13.85
C GLY A 391 -36.83 2.47 14.52
N ILE A 392 -36.72 2.45 15.86
CA ILE A 392 -35.57 1.88 16.58
C ILE A 392 -35.30 0.41 16.21
N THR A 393 -36.34 -0.36 15.88
CA THR A 393 -36.22 -1.78 15.50
C THR A 393 -35.38 -1.98 14.25
N ALA A 394 -35.26 -0.94 13.40
CA ALA A 394 -34.44 -0.99 12.19
C ALA A 394 -32.95 -1.20 12.53
N TYR A 395 -32.52 -0.80 13.74
CA TYR A 395 -31.14 -0.94 14.22
C TYR A 395 -30.92 -2.21 15.06
N PHE A 396 -31.95 -3.05 15.23
CA PHE A 396 -31.80 -4.29 15.99
C PHE A 396 -31.11 -5.37 15.17
N PRO A 397 -30.36 -6.28 15.83
CA PRO A 397 -29.68 -7.37 15.14
C PRO A 397 -30.64 -8.21 14.30
N LYS A 398 -30.23 -8.57 13.07
CA LYS A 398 -31.01 -9.52 12.24
C LYS A 398 -31.15 -10.89 12.89
N ALA A 399 -30.20 -11.28 13.75
CA ALA A 399 -30.25 -12.50 14.55
C ALA A 399 -31.51 -12.58 15.43
N MET A 400 -32.02 -11.44 15.90
CA MET A 400 -33.28 -11.38 16.64
C MET A 400 -34.43 -11.96 15.81
N SER A 401 -35.41 -12.63 16.44
CA SER A 401 -36.54 -13.17 15.67
C SER A 401 -37.37 -12.04 15.05
N ALA A 402 -37.90 -12.28 13.84
CA ALA A 402 -38.78 -11.32 13.18
C ALA A 402 -40.02 -11.00 14.06
N ASP A 403 -40.56 -12.00 14.73
CA ASP A 403 -41.68 -11.85 15.67
C ASP A 403 -41.35 -10.88 16.82
N ALA A 404 -40.16 -11.00 17.42
CA ALA A 404 -39.75 -10.11 18.52
C ALA A 404 -39.54 -8.67 18.04
N ARG A 405 -38.94 -8.47 16.85
CA ARG A 405 -38.83 -7.14 16.24
C ARG A 405 -40.20 -6.54 15.90
N ASN A 406 -41.09 -7.35 15.33
CA ASN A 406 -42.45 -6.92 14.96
C ASN A 406 -43.28 -6.54 16.18
N TYR A 407 -43.16 -7.29 17.27
CA TYR A 407 -43.80 -6.98 18.54
C TYR A 407 -43.35 -5.60 19.04
N ILE A 408 -42.04 -5.36 19.12
CA ILE A 408 -41.50 -4.06 19.58
C ILE A 408 -41.97 -2.93 18.67
N ARG A 409 -41.89 -3.11 17.34
CA ARG A 409 -42.32 -2.12 16.36
C ARG A 409 -43.80 -1.73 16.49
N SER A 410 -44.65 -2.70 16.79
CA SER A 410 -46.11 -2.48 16.88
C SER A 410 -46.51 -1.81 18.19
N ASN A 411 -45.76 -2.08 19.28
CA ASN A 411 -46.05 -1.59 20.63
C ASN A 411 -45.36 -0.23 20.94
N LEU A 412 -44.29 0.13 20.25
CA LEU A 412 -43.52 1.37 20.44
C LEU A 412 -43.54 2.22 19.17
N LYS A 413 -44.56 3.06 19.00
CA LYS A 413 -44.74 3.88 17.78
C LYS A 413 -43.97 5.20 17.82
N SER A 414 -43.91 5.85 18.98
CA SER A 414 -43.25 7.14 19.21
C SER A 414 -42.80 7.24 20.67
N GLY A 415 -41.92 8.18 20.96
CA GLY A 415 -41.35 8.44 22.28
C GLY A 415 -39.86 8.77 22.22
N VAL A 416 -39.33 9.26 23.33
CA VAL A 416 -37.91 9.60 23.49
C VAL A 416 -37.31 8.71 24.56
N VAL A 417 -36.26 7.97 24.18
CA VAL A 417 -35.43 7.21 25.12
C VAL A 417 -34.43 8.17 25.74
N ARG A 418 -34.32 8.16 27.07
CA ARG A 418 -33.24 8.85 27.80
C ARG A 418 -32.49 7.85 28.68
N GLN A 419 -31.16 7.94 28.69
CA GLN A 419 -30.30 7.05 29.48
C GLN A 419 -30.53 5.55 29.18
N GLY A 420 -30.72 5.23 27.90
CA GLY A 420 -30.89 3.86 27.44
C GLY A 420 -29.60 3.05 27.57
N LYS A 421 -29.73 1.75 27.84
CA LYS A 421 -28.61 0.81 27.93
C LYS A 421 -28.92 -0.50 27.22
N LEU A 422 -27.96 -1.00 26.46
CA LEU A 422 -27.97 -2.35 25.89
C LEU A 422 -26.70 -3.08 26.33
N GLU A 423 -26.86 -4.28 26.87
CA GLU A 423 -25.76 -5.19 27.18
C GLU A 423 -25.95 -6.52 26.48
N ILE A 424 -24.90 -7.00 25.83
CA ILE A 424 -24.81 -8.31 25.20
C ILE A 424 -23.54 -9.00 25.69
N ASP A 425 -23.65 -10.24 26.14
CA ASP A 425 -22.50 -11.10 26.48
C ASP A 425 -22.79 -12.54 26.06
N GLY A 426 -22.19 -13.00 24.95
CA GLY A 426 -22.39 -14.35 24.44
C GLY A 426 -22.12 -14.49 22.94
N HIS A 427 -22.59 -15.58 22.34
CA HIS A 427 -22.40 -15.83 20.91
C HIS A 427 -23.29 -14.92 20.03
N PRO A 428 -22.75 -14.18 19.06
CA PRO A 428 -23.52 -13.19 18.29
C PRO A 428 -24.66 -13.78 17.45
N GLN A 429 -24.53 -15.03 16.99
CA GLN A 429 -25.58 -15.70 16.19
C GLN A 429 -26.73 -16.28 17.03
N TRP A 430 -26.66 -16.21 18.36
CA TRP A 430 -27.67 -16.80 19.24
C TRP A 430 -28.56 -15.77 19.92
N LEU A 431 -28.56 -14.54 19.42
CA LEU A 431 -29.40 -13.48 19.95
C LEU A 431 -30.86 -13.63 19.48
N PRO A 432 -31.87 -13.48 20.36
CA PRO A 432 -31.77 -13.47 21.82
C PRO A 432 -31.49 -14.87 22.38
N PHE A 433 -30.74 -14.91 23.49
CA PHE A 433 -30.32 -16.15 24.17
C PHE A 433 -31.51 -16.95 24.73
N ASN A 434 -31.30 -18.26 24.94
CA ASN A 434 -32.29 -19.19 25.49
C ASN A 434 -31.62 -20.29 26.34
N ASP A 435 -32.41 -21.21 26.90
CA ASP A 435 -31.90 -22.27 27.79
C ASP A 435 -30.82 -23.17 27.17
N LYS A 436 -30.78 -23.29 25.83
CA LYS A 436 -29.76 -24.07 25.10
C LYS A 436 -28.56 -23.21 24.68
N ASN A 437 -28.79 -21.94 24.41
CA ASN A 437 -27.81 -20.98 23.94
C ASN A 437 -27.68 -19.85 24.97
N ILE A 438 -26.87 -20.09 26.00
CA ILE A 438 -26.74 -19.22 27.17
C ILE A 438 -25.96 -17.94 26.81
N GLY A 439 -26.41 -16.81 27.36
CA GLY A 439 -25.75 -15.51 27.28
C GLY A 439 -26.56 -14.44 28.02
N VAL A 440 -26.03 -13.22 28.07
CA VAL A 440 -26.71 -12.05 28.68
C VAL A 440 -27.20 -11.14 27.56
N PHE A 441 -28.50 -10.82 27.57
CA PHE A 441 -29.07 -9.76 26.75
C PHE A 441 -29.95 -8.89 27.64
N THR A 442 -29.48 -7.69 27.96
CA THR A 442 -30.22 -6.73 28.79
C THR A 442 -30.50 -5.50 27.97
N LEU A 443 -31.77 -5.17 27.78
CA LEU A 443 -32.21 -3.96 27.09
C LEU A 443 -33.03 -3.11 28.07
N HIS A 444 -32.48 -1.97 28.47
CA HIS A 444 -33.14 -0.99 29.32
C HIS A 444 -33.36 0.31 28.54
N LEU A 445 -34.60 0.62 28.21
CA LEU A 445 -34.97 1.81 27.44
C LEU A 445 -36.01 2.60 28.22
N PRO A 446 -35.62 3.55 29.08
CA PRO A 446 -36.55 4.47 29.72
C PRO A 446 -37.18 5.36 28.64
N VAL A 447 -38.47 5.16 28.36
CA VAL A 447 -39.18 5.91 27.32
C VAL A 447 -40.10 6.95 27.95
N SER A 448 -39.98 8.17 27.50
CA SER A 448 -40.90 9.29 27.80
C SER A 448 -41.73 9.63 26.56
N ASP A 449 -42.90 10.25 26.76
CA ASP A 449 -43.80 10.70 25.69
C ASP A 449 -44.22 9.58 24.70
N ALA A 450 -44.34 8.35 25.23
CA ALA A 450 -44.60 7.18 24.41
C ALA A 450 -46.07 7.05 24.01
N THR A 451 -46.33 6.77 22.73
CA THR A 451 -47.64 6.27 22.29
C THR A 451 -47.56 4.76 22.09
N ALA A 452 -48.14 3.98 23.02
CA ALA A 452 -48.16 2.53 22.97
C ALA A 452 -49.54 1.99 22.58
N GLN A 453 -49.58 0.96 21.74
CA GLN A 453 -50.78 0.14 21.48
C GLN A 453 -50.47 -1.30 21.90
N PRO A 454 -50.74 -1.68 23.17
CA PRO A 454 -50.41 -3.00 23.68
C PRO A 454 -51.14 -4.10 22.89
N GLN A 455 -50.38 -4.99 22.25
CA GLN A 455 -50.88 -6.23 21.65
C GLN A 455 -50.51 -7.44 22.52
N GLN A 456 -51.28 -8.54 22.42
CA GLN A 456 -50.98 -9.78 23.13
C GLN A 456 -49.55 -10.28 22.84
N ILE A 457 -48.82 -10.64 23.90
CA ILE A 457 -47.47 -11.18 23.84
C ILE A 457 -47.49 -12.47 22.98
N PRO A 458 -46.64 -12.59 21.94
CA PRO A 458 -46.59 -13.79 21.12
C PRO A 458 -46.27 -15.02 21.98
N ASN A 459 -47.19 -15.99 21.98
CA ASN A 459 -47.13 -17.19 22.80
C ASN A 459 -46.16 -18.23 22.20
N LYS A 460 -44.86 -17.90 22.08
CA LYS A 460 -43.83 -18.84 21.59
C LYS A 460 -42.59 -18.82 22.46
N LYS A 461 -42.21 -20.02 22.90
CA LYS A 461 -40.96 -20.36 23.61
C LYS A 461 -39.77 -19.83 22.78
N GLY A 462 -39.09 -18.80 23.27
CA GLY A 462 -37.96 -18.18 22.57
C GLY A 462 -37.77 -16.68 22.84
N CYS A 463 -38.73 -16.01 23.48
CA CYS A 463 -38.48 -14.70 24.06
C CYS A 463 -37.66 -14.87 25.33
N GLY A 464 -36.34 -14.65 25.28
CA GLY A 464 -35.60 -14.25 26.48
C GLY A 464 -36.32 -13.06 27.12
N LEU A 465 -36.33 -12.98 28.45
CA LEU A 465 -37.05 -11.92 29.18
C LEU A 465 -36.61 -10.52 28.70
N ILE A 466 -37.41 -9.89 27.85
CA ILE A 466 -37.31 -8.47 27.56
C ILE A 466 -38.06 -7.78 28.69
N PHE A 467 -37.34 -7.37 29.73
CA PHE A 467 -37.89 -6.43 30.72
C PHE A 467 -37.94 -5.04 30.10
N MET A 468 -38.99 -4.74 29.34
CA MET A 468 -39.36 -3.36 29.08
C MET A 468 -40.05 -2.81 30.33
N VAL A 469 -39.27 -2.15 31.19
CA VAL A 469 -39.84 -1.33 32.26
C VAL A 469 -40.31 -0.02 31.62
N PHE A 470 -41.59 0.05 31.28
CA PHE A 470 -42.24 1.31 30.94
C PHE A 470 -42.46 2.09 32.24
N ALA A 471 -41.48 2.88 32.64
CA ALA A 471 -41.72 3.93 33.62
C ALA A 471 -42.44 5.08 32.90
N VAL A 472 -43.78 5.02 32.90
CA VAL A 472 -44.60 6.18 32.54
C VAL A 472 -44.54 7.10 33.75
N SER A 473 -43.70 8.12 33.69
CA SER A 473 -43.69 9.25 34.63
C SER A 473 -44.39 10.45 34.00
#